data_AF-A0A7J6CB78-F1
#
_entry.id   AF-A0A7J6CB78-F1
#
_cell.length_a   1.000
_cell.length_b   1.000
_cell.length_c   1.000
_cell.angle_alpha   90.00
_cell.angle_beta   90.00
_cell.angle_gamma   90.00
#
_symmetry.space_group_name_H-M   'P 1'
#
loop_
_entity.id
_entity.type
_entity.pdbx_description
1 polymer ?
#
loop_
_entity_poly.entity_id
_entity_poly.type
_entity_poly.pdbx_seq_one_letter_code
_entity_poly.pdbx_strand_id
1 'polypeptide(L)'
;MSMSAAVTLALLFFLSVALNEQVTEGCTCLPEHPQQQFCESDFVIRAQIIQKVPSIHPLLTTYEIQTIQRFKLSKGIQVIYTPHGMNLNNGDYLLSGHFSDGVAVVNLCDRVEPWNNLSSVQERYLNLYWMGCGCKILPCFGKSCLIEILQKNCLVRINDSLVLDDEEALQSICLPGNAGFCTWHKFLKRTISGQDSLVLRCESMSMSAAVTLALLFFLSVALNEQVTEGCTCLPEHPQQQFCESDFVIRAQIIQKLPSIHPLLTAYEIQTIQRFKLSKGIQVIYTPHGMNLNNGDYLLSGHFSDGVAVVNLCDRVEPWNNLSSVQERYLNLYWMGCGCKISPCFGKSCLIEILQKKCLVRINDSLVLDDEEALQSICLPGNAGFCTWHKFVDIKQNPASSLLNGQKRDGEQQAVER
;
A
#
# COMPACT_ATOMS: atom_id res chain seq x y z
N MET A 1 1.70 -55.86 -26.89
CA MET A 1 0.22 -55.80 -26.75
C MET A 1 -0.24 -54.51 -27.41
N SER A 2 -0.82 -54.57 -28.62
CA SER A 2 -1.36 -53.36 -29.26
C SER A 2 -2.66 -52.98 -28.54
N MET A 3 -2.73 -51.75 -28.01
CA MET A 3 -4.00 -51.25 -27.52
C MET A 3 -4.95 -51.07 -28.71
N SER A 4 -6.18 -51.58 -28.59
CA SER A 4 -7.22 -51.43 -29.61
C SER A 4 -7.53 -49.94 -29.83
N ALA A 5 -7.82 -49.54 -31.08
CA ALA A 5 -8.17 -48.18 -31.45
C ALA A 5 -9.34 -47.60 -30.62
N ALA A 6 -10.22 -48.47 -30.12
CA ALA A 6 -11.32 -48.08 -29.23
C ALA A 6 -10.82 -47.62 -27.85
N VAL A 7 -9.73 -48.21 -27.33
CA VAL A 7 -9.16 -47.87 -26.02
C VAL A 7 -8.41 -46.54 -26.09
N THR A 8 -7.71 -46.27 -27.19
CA THR A 8 -7.07 -44.97 -27.44
C THR A 8 -8.09 -43.85 -27.64
N LEU A 9 -9.19 -44.09 -28.37
CA LEU A 9 -10.28 -43.11 -28.52
C LEU A 9 -11.00 -42.83 -27.19
N ALA A 10 -11.24 -43.85 -26.36
CA ALA A 10 -11.82 -43.66 -25.04
C ALA A 10 -10.88 -42.85 -24.12
N LEU A 11 -9.58 -43.16 -24.11
CA LEU A 11 -8.59 -42.41 -23.35
C LEU A 11 -8.49 -40.95 -23.81
N LEU A 12 -8.54 -40.68 -25.12
CA LEU A 12 -8.55 -39.33 -25.66
C LEU A 12 -9.83 -38.56 -25.30
N PHE A 13 -10.98 -39.23 -25.25
CA PHE A 13 -12.24 -38.63 -24.80
C PHE A 13 -12.23 -38.35 -23.29
N PHE A 14 -11.68 -39.24 -22.47
CA PHE A 14 -11.51 -38.98 -21.04
C PHE A 14 -10.47 -37.87 -20.79
N LEU A 15 -9.39 -37.79 -21.59
CA LEU A 15 -8.45 -36.67 -21.54
C LEU A 15 -9.10 -35.35 -21.98
N SER A 16 -9.95 -35.35 -23.00
CA SER A 16 -10.62 -34.12 -23.46
C SER A 16 -11.68 -33.64 -22.47
N VAL A 17 -12.37 -34.55 -21.78
CA VAL A 17 -13.31 -34.21 -20.70
C VAL A 17 -12.57 -33.76 -19.44
N ALA A 18 -11.42 -34.36 -19.10
CA ALA A 18 -10.60 -33.96 -17.96
C ALA A 18 -9.86 -32.62 -18.18
N LEU A 19 -9.58 -32.24 -19.43
CA LEU A 19 -9.03 -30.94 -19.80
C LEU A 19 -10.09 -29.84 -19.95
N ASN A 20 -11.38 -30.18 -19.76
CA ASN A 20 -12.48 -29.22 -19.78
C ASN A 20 -12.83 -28.75 -18.36
N GLU A 21 -11.81 -28.42 -17.56
CA GLU A 21 -12.01 -27.44 -16.50
C GLU A 21 -12.30 -26.12 -17.20
N GLN A 22 -13.58 -25.72 -17.20
CA GLN A 22 -13.92 -24.32 -17.40
C GLN A 22 -13.17 -23.55 -16.32
N VAL A 23 -12.07 -22.91 -16.70
CA VAL A 23 -11.42 -21.89 -15.88
C VAL A 23 -12.43 -20.75 -15.82
N THR A 24 -13.30 -20.78 -14.81
CA THR A 24 -13.98 -19.58 -14.40
C THR A 24 -12.90 -18.64 -13.91
N GLU A 25 -12.71 -17.53 -14.64
CA GLU A 25 -11.85 -16.43 -14.21
C GLU A 25 -12.45 -15.85 -12.92
N GLY A 26 -12.08 -16.43 -11.79
CA GLY A 26 -12.39 -15.88 -10.48
C GLY A 26 -11.57 -14.61 -10.28
N CYS A 27 -12.23 -13.52 -9.90
CA CYS A 27 -11.54 -12.33 -9.41
C CYS A 27 -11.08 -12.62 -7.98
N THR A 28 -9.76 -12.60 -7.73
CA THR A 28 -9.21 -12.68 -6.37
C THR A 28 -8.76 -11.30 -5.95
N CYS A 29 -9.34 -10.80 -4.87
CA CYS A 29 -9.00 -9.49 -4.30
C CYS A 29 -7.84 -9.63 -3.32
N LEU A 30 -7.00 -8.60 -3.24
CA LEU A 30 -5.99 -8.55 -2.19
C LEU A 30 -6.70 -8.33 -0.84
N PRO A 31 -6.43 -9.15 0.19
CA PRO A 31 -6.97 -8.92 1.53
C PRO A 31 -6.50 -7.59 2.10
N GLU A 32 -7.44 -6.70 2.43
CA GLU A 32 -7.17 -5.40 3.05
C GLU A 32 -7.89 -5.29 4.40
N HIS A 33 -7.22 -4.70 5.39
CA HIS A 33 -7.83 -4.43 6.68
C HIS A 33 -9.08 -3.53 6.51
N PRO A 34 -10.19 -3.73 7.26
CA PRO A 34 -11.43 -2.95 7.10
C PRO A 34 -11.24 -1.42 7.19
N GLN A 35 -10.30 -0.97 8.01
CA GLN A 35 -9.93 0.45 8.08
C GLN A 35 -9.26 0.94 6.78
N GLN A 36 -8.37 0.15 6.18
CA GLN A 36 -7.71 0.52 4.93
C GLN A 36 -8.76 0.62 3.82
N GLN A 37 -9.65 -0.37 3.71
CA GLN A 37 -10.79 -0.33 2.79
C GLN A 37 -11.63 0.94 2.98
N PHE A 38 -11.97 1.27 4.24
CA PHE A 38 -12.69 2.51 4.56
C PHE A 38 -11.94 3.76 4.07
N CYS A 39 -10.63 3.80 4.25
CA CYS A 39 -9.80 4.95 3.88
C CYS A 39 -9.60 5.07 2.36
N GLU A 40 -9.56 3.96 1.63
CA GLU A 40 -9.38 3.94 0.17
C GLU A 40 -10.69 4.20 -0.60
N SER A 41 -11.85 3.83 -0.07
CA SER A 41 -13.15 4.06 -0.75
C SER A 41 -13.55 5.54 -0.80
N ASP A 42 -14.24 5.99 -1.85
CA ASP A 42 -14.75 7.37 -1.91
C ASP A 42 -15.99 7.58 -1.03
N PHE A 43 -16.77 6.51 -0.82
CA PHE A 43 -17.94 6.50 0.06
C PHE A 43 -18.00 5.21 0.88
N VAL A 44 -18.60 5.32 2.06
CA VAL A 44 -18.91 4.19 2.94
C VAL A 44 -20.25 4.46 3.59
N ILE A 45 -21.24 3.62 3.30
CA ILE A 45 -22.63 3.80 3.72
C ILE A 45 -23.24 2.48 4.22
N ARG A 46 -24.19 2.58 5.14
CA ARG A 46 -25.19 1.54 5.35
C ARG A 46 -26.39 1.86 4.48
N ALA A 47 -26.79 0.94 3.60
CA ALA A 47 -27.94 1.14 2.74
C ALA A 47 -28.76 -0.14 2.57
N GLN A 48 -30.04 0.03 2.34
CA GLN A 48 -30.95 -1.05 1.98
C GLN A 48 -31.05 -1.15 0.45
N ILE A 49 -30.89 -2.35 -0.09
CA ILE A 49 -31.14 -2.63 -1.51
C ILE A 49 -32.65 -2.75 -1.73
N ILE A 50 -33.23 -1.82 -2.47
CA ILE A 50 -34.68 -1.80 -2.72
C ILE A 50 -35.02 -2.72 -3.89
N GLN A 51 -34.45 -2.42 -5.07
CA GLN A 51 -34.73 -3.15 -6.29
C GLN A 51 -33.62 -2.99 -7.33
N LYS A 52 -33.56 -3.95 -8.26
CA LYS A 52 -32.76 -3.86 -9.47
C LYS A 52 -33.52 -3.06 -10.51
N VAL A 53 -32.90 -2.02 -11.06
CA VAL A 53 -33.50 -1.13 -12.07
C VAL A 53 -32.79 -1.29 -13.42
N PRO A 54 -33.45 -0.96 -14.55
CA PRO A 54 -32.82 -0.99 -15.87
C PRO A 54 -31.54 -0.15 -15.88
N SER A 55 -30.42 -0.77 -16.26
CA SER A 55 -29.14 -0.09 -16.35
C SER A 55 -29.01 0.68 -17.67
N ILE A 56 -28.48 1.89 -17.58
CA ILE A 56 -28.10 2.71 -18.74
C ILE A 56 -26.78 2.19 -19.36
N HIS A 57 -25.97 1.47 -18.56
CA HIS A 57 -24.67 0.96 -18.97
C HIS A 57 -24.73 -0.55 -19.27
N PRO A 58 -24.32 -1.00 -20.46
CA PRO A 58 -24.52 -2.39 -20.91
C PRO A 58 -23.69 -3.44 -20.15
N LEU A 59 -22.70 -3.04 -19.35
CA LEU A 59 -21.84 -3.93 -18.57
C LEU A 59 -22.09 -3.86 -17.05
N LEU A 60 -22.99 -2.98 -16.61
CA LEU A 60 -23.26 -2.74 -15.19
C LEU A 60 -24.70 -3.09 -14.85
N THR A 61 -24.89 -3.58 -13.64
CA THR A 61 -26.19 -3.77 -13.02
C THR A 61 -26.47 -2.59 -12.10
N THR A 62 -27.67 -2.01 -12.19
CA THR A 62 -28.04 -0.84 -11.40
C THR A 62 -29.01 -1.24 -10.28
N TYR A 63 -28.74 -0.75 -9.07
CA TYR A 63 -29.59 -0.94 -7.91
C TYR A 63 -30.04 0.39 -7.34
N GLU A 64 -31.34 0.50 -7.10
CA GLU A 64 -31.91 1.57 -6.30
C GLU A 64 -31.74 1.24 -4.82
N ILE A 65 -31.20 2.19 -4.06
CA ILE A 65 -30.87 2.01 -2.65
C ILE A 65 -31.47 3.09 -1.78
N GLN A 66 -31.83 2.71 -0.56
CA GLN A 66 -32.16 3.65 0.51
C GLN A 66 -30.98 3.76 1.46
N THR A 67 -30.29 4.91 1.44
CA THR A 67 -29.20 5.16 2.39
C THR A 67 -29.77 5.32 3.81
N ILE A 68 -29.33 4.48 4.74
CA ILE A 68 -29.72 4.51 6.16
C ILE A 68 -28.72 5.35 6.95
N GLN A 69 -27.43 5.12 6.76
CA GLN A 69 -26.36 5.80 7.49
C GLN A 69 -25.17 6.06 6.58
N ARG A 70 -24.47 7.17 6.83
CA ARG A 70 -23.25 7.56 6.09
C ARG A 70 -22.09 7.61 7.05
N PHE A 71 -21.04 6.87 6.74
CA PHE A 71 -19.79 6.87 7.50
C PHE A 71 -18.71 7.68 6.81
N LYS A 72 -18.71 7.67 5.47
CA LYS A 72 -17.85 8.48 4.61
C LYS A 72 -18.70 9.01 3.45
N LEU A 73 -18.53 10.31 3.13
CA LEU A 73 -19.32 11.13 2.20
C LEU A 73 -20.53 11.87 2.82
N SER A 74 -20.67 13.15 2.50
CA SER A 74 -21.80 14.00 2.94
C SER A 74 -22.99 13.99 1.98
N LYS A 75 -22.76 13.75 0.67
CA LYS A 75 -23.81 13.69 -0.36
C LYS A 75 -24.54 12.34 -0.35
N GLY A 76 -25.80 12.36 -0.79
CA GLY A 76 -26.65 11.17 -0.81
C GLY A 76 -26.46 10.36 -2.07
N ILE A 77 -26.41 9.04 -1.90
CA ILE A 77 -26.38 8.07 -3.00
C ILE A 77 -27.74 7.40 -3.03
N GLN A 78 -28.44 7.52 -4.16
CA GLN A 78 -29.73 6.88 -4.39
C GLN A 78 -29.60 5.62 -5.26
N VAL A 79 -28.52 5.55 -6.05
CA VAL A 79 -28.30 4.51 -7.03
C VAL A 79 -26.84 4.07 -6.96
N ILE A 80 -26.62 2.76 -6.99
CA ILE A 80 -25.29 2.16 -7.14
C ILE A 80 -25.23 1.28 -8.38
N TYR A 81 -24.03 1.12 -8.91
CA TYR A 81 -23.73 0.27 -10.05
C TYR A 81 -22.77 -0.84 -9.64
N THR A 82 -23.08 -2.07 -10.02
CA THR A 82 -22.19 -3.23 -9.83
C THR A 82 -21.83 -3.88 -11.17
N PRO A 83 -20.68 -4.57 -11.28
CA PRO A 83 -20.38 -5.38 -12.46
C PRO A 83 -21.46 -6.44 -12.70
N HIS A 84 -21.73 -6.77 -13.97
CA HIS A 84 -22.57 -7.93 -14.28
C HIS A 84 -22.04 -9.21 -13.62
N GLY A 85 -22.95 -10.01 -13.05
CA GLY A 85 -22.61 -11.20 -12.26
C GLY A 85 -22.62 -10.97 -10.75
N MET A 86 -22.40 -9.73 -10.29
CA MET A 86 -22.53 -9.35 -8.88
C MET A 86 -23.98 -9.00 -8.56
N ASN A 87 -24.75 -9.98 -8.08
CA ASN A 87 -26.16 -9.80 -7.74
C ASN A 87 -26.32 -9.54 -6.24
N LEU A 88 -26.91 -8.39 -5.90
CA LEU A 88 -27.31 -8.05 -4.54
C LEU A 88 -28.79 -8.37 -4.33
N ASN A 89 -29.09 -9.01 -3.20
CA ASN A 89 -30.46 -9.30 -2.78
C ASN A 89 -31.04 -8.11 -2.00
N ASN A 90 -32.36 -8.10 -1.80
CA ASN A 90 -32.99 -7.14 -0.91
C ASN A 90 -32.50 -7.39 0.54
N GLY A 91 -32.00 -6.34 1.18
CA GLY A 91 -31.47 -6.37 2.53
C GLY A 91 -30.63 -5.15 2.87
N ASP A 92 -30.24 -5.05 4.14
CA ASP A 92 -29.33 -4.03 4.65
C ASP A 92 -27.88 -4.47 4.43
N TYR A 93 -27.08 -3.58 3.85
CA TYR A 93 -25.66 -3.83 3.58
C TYR A 93 -24.82 -2.67 4.08
N LEU A 94 -23.61 -2.99 4.53
CA LEU A 94 -22.49 -2.07 4.51
C LEU A 94 -21.90 -2.09 3.10
N LEU A 95 -21.85 -0.92 2.48
CA LEU A 95 -21.36 -0.71 1.13
C LEU A 95 -20.24 0.32 1.16
N SER A 96 -19.11 -0.06 0.57
CA SER A 96 -18.03 0.85 0.22
C SER A 96 -17.81 0.82 -1.29
N GLY A 97 -17.21 1.86 -1.84
CA GLY A 97 -16.92 1.92 -3.28
C GLY A 97 -16.39 3.27 -3.73
N HIS A 98 -16.39 3.47 -5.05
CA HIS A 98 -15.76 4.63 -5.69
C HIS A 98 -16.73 5.36 -6.61
N PHE A 99 -16.41 6.61 -6.94
CA PHE A 99 -17.11 7.34 -8.01
C PHE A 99 -16.38 7.18 -9.35
N SER A 100 -17.10 6.70 -10.36
CA SER A 100 -16.67 6.71 -11.75
C SER A 100 -17.63 7.60 -12.54
N ASP A 101 -17.14 8.62 -13.23
CA ASP A 101 -17.98 9.56 -14.02
C ASP A 101 -19.19 10.13 -13.26
N GLY A 102 -19.02 10.38 -11.96
CA GLY A 102 -20.07 10.91 -11.10
C GLY A 102 -21.11 9.88 -10.62
N VAL A 103 -20.99 8.61 -11.01
CA VAL A 103 -21.83 7.51 -10.52
C VAL A 103 -21.12 6.69 -9.45
N ALA A 104 -21.88 6.22 -8.45
CA ALA A 104 -21.36 5.37 -7.38
C ALA A 104 -21.25 3.92 -7.85
N VAL A 105 -20.02 3.39 -7.90
CA VAL A 105 -19.72 2.03 -8.35
C VAL A 105 -19.22 1.21 -7.16
N VAL A 106 -19.73 -0.03 -7.08
CA VAL A 106 -19.34 -1.04 -6.09
C VAL A 106 -18.91 -2.30 -6.84
N ASN A 107 -17.70 -2.78 -6.62
CA ASN A 107 -17.09 -3.93 -7.28
C ASN A 107 -16.89 -5.12 -6.31
N LEU A 108 -16.36 -6.23 -6.83
CA LEU A 108 -16.16 -7.48 -6.07
C LEU A 108 -15.11 -7.39 -4.95
N CYS A 109 -14.21 -6.42 -5.02
CA CYS A 109 -13.16 -6.17 -4.03
C CYS A 109 -13.53 -5.06 -3.04
N ASP A 110 -14.60 -4.32 -3.31
CA ASP A 110 -15.13 -3.38 -2.35
C ASP A 110 -15.81 -4.13 -1.20
N ARG A 111 -15.86 -3.48 -0.03
CA ARG A 111 -16.57 -4.04 1.11
C ARG A 111 -18.08 -4.01 0.86
N VAL A 112 -18.64 -5.19 0.59
CA VAL A 112 -20.07 -5.45 0.43
C VAL A 112 -20.46 -6.57 1.37
N GLU A 113 -21.04 -6.20 2.50
CA GLU A 113 -21.34 -7.15 3.58
C GLU A 113 -22.74 -6.93 4.12
N PRO A 114 -23.57 -7.97 4.27
CA PRO A 114 -24.85 -7.84 4.96
C PRO A 114 -24.65 -7.24 6.34
N TRP A 115 -25.45 -6.24 6.69
CA TRP A 115 -25.25 -5.47 7.93
C TRP A 115 -25.22 -6.36 9.18
N ASN A 116 -26.06 -7.40 9.22
CA ASN A 116 -26.17 -8.32 10.35
C ASN A 116 -24.98 -9.29 10.47
N ASN A 117 -24.09 -9.36 9.48
CA ASN A 117 -22.89 -10.20 9.53
C ASN A 117 -21.68 -9.46 10.13
N LEU A 118 -21.74 -8.13 10.28
CA LEU A 118 -20.65 -7.34 10.85
C LEU A 118 -20.43 -7.71 12.31
N SER A 119 -19.16 -7.80 12.70
CA SER A 119 -18.82 -7.95 14.12
C SER A 119 -19.16 -6.67 14.88
N SER A 120 -19.52 -6.80 16.16
CA SER A 120 -19.79 -5.65 17.03
C SER A 120 -18.60 -4.69 17.17
N VAL A 121 -17.39 -5.18 16.91
CA VAL A 121 -16.15 -4.38 16.90
C VAL A 121 -16.04 -3.58 15.59
N GLN A 122 -16.25 -4.23 14.46
CA GLN A 122 -16.27 -3.58 13.15
C GLN A 122 -17.33 -2.47 13.12
N GLU A 123 -18.56 -2.75 13.56
CA GLU A 123 -19.65 -1.77 13.61
C GLU A 123 -19.26 -0.54 14.46
N ARG A 124 -18.60 -0.76 15.60
CA ARG A 124 -18.13 0.33 16.47
C ARG A 124 -17.07 1.20 15.79
N TYR A 125 -16.13 0.60 15.09
CA TYR A 125 -15.00 1.31 14.50
C TYR A 125 -15.33 2.00 13.17
N LEU A 126 -16.44 1.67 12.50
CA LEU A 126 -16.86 2.34 11.26
C LEU A 126 -16.91 3.87 11.38
N ASN A 127 -17.31 4.40 12.53
CA ASN A 127 -17.36 5.86 12.77
C ASN A 127 -16.01 6.46 13.21
N LEU A 128 -15.00 5.64 13.46
CA LEU A 128 -13.69 6.03 13.97
C LEU A 128 -12.58 5.81 12.94
N TYR A 129 -12.77 4.97 11.93
CA TYR A 129 -11.75 4.65 10.92
C TYR A 129 -11.15 5.89 10.25
N TRP A 130 -11.95 6.95 10.06
CA TRP A 130 -11.46 8.22 9.50
C TRP A 130 -10.29 8.83 10.30
N MET A 131 -10.23 8.62 11.62
CA MET A 131 -9.18 9.15 12.48
C MET A 131 -7.80 8.55 12.17
N GLY A 132 -7.78 7.36 11.59
CA GLY A 132 -6.56 6.64 11.27
C GLY A 132 -6.22 6.62 9.78
N CYS A 133 -6.93 7.36 8.92
CA CYS A 133 -6.63 7.36 7.47
C CYS A 133 -5.29 8.05 7.11
N GLY A 134 -4.66 8.75 8.06
CA GLY A 134 -3.28 9.22 7.91
C GLY A 134 -2.23 8.11 8.13
N CYS A 135 -2.64 6.94 8.63
CA CYS A 135 -1.78 5.80 8.87
C CYS A 135 -1.92 4.78 7.74
N LYS A 136 -0.80 4.20 7.29
CA LYS A 136 -0.84 3.04 6.38
C LYS A 136 -0.93 1.76 7.21
N ILE A 137 -1.76 0.82 6.76
CA ILE A 137 -1.83 -0.54 7.30
C ILE A 137 -1.21 -1.48 6.26
N LEU A 138 -0.12 -2.14 6.63
CA LEU A 138 0.68 -2.94 5.70
C LEU A 138 0.55 -4.44 6.03
N PRO A 139 0.37 -5.30 5.01
CA PRO A 139 0.38 -6.73 5.21
C PRO A 139 1.79 -7.21 5.57
N CYS A 140 1.89 -8.17 6.49
CA CYS A 140 3.15 -8.83 6.85
C CYS A 140 2.98 -10.36 6.89
N PHE A 141 4.07 -11.08 6.61
CA PHE A 141 4.10 -12.53 6.53
C PHE A 141 5.15 -13.11 7.48
N GLY A 142 4.82 -14.20 8.18
CA GLY A 142 5.75 -14.95 9.02
C GLY A 142 6.50 -14.11 10.06
N LYS A 143 7.83 -14.26 10.12
CA LYS A 143 8.69 -13.56 11.09
C LYS A 143 8.81 -12.05 10.84
N SER A 144 8.40 -11.55 9.67
CA SER A 144 8.45 -10.12 9.33
C SER A 144 7.45 -9.27 10.11
N CYS A 145 6.42 -9.88 10.72
CA CYS A 145 5.47 -9.19 11.60
C CYS A 145 6.06 -8.82 12.97
N LEU A 146 7.27 -9.28 13.32
CA LEU A 146 7.91 -9.01 14.61
C LEU A 146 8.65 -7.65 14.66
N ILE A 147 8.69 -6.92 13.54
CA ILE A 147 9.42 -5.64 13.38
C ILE A 147 8.45 -4.43 13.54
N GLU A 148 7.48 -4.51 14.45
CA GLU A 148 6.52 -3.40 14.69
C GLU A 148 7.19 -2.12 15.18
N ILE A 149 8.34 -2.24 15.88
CA ILE A 149 8.95 -1.11 16.61
C ILE A 149 9.65 -0.11 15.67
N LEU A 150 10.00 -0.49 14.44
CA LEU A 150 10.78 0.34 13.51
C LEU A 150 9.96 0.95 12.36
N GLN A 151 8.68 0.60 12.25
CA GLN A 151 7.84 1.03 11.13
C GLN A 151 6.86 2.12 11.57
N LYS A 152 6.73 3.19 10.77
CA LYS A 152 5.72 4.24 11.00
C LYS A 152 4.27 3.77 10.77
N ASN A 153 4.08 2.51 10.37
CA ASN A 153 2.82 1.97 9.86
C ASN A 153 2.37 0.80 10.73
N CYS A 154 1.07 0.52 10.76
CA CYS A 154 0.56 -0.66 11.46
C CYS A 154 0.71 -1.89 10.58
N LEU A 155 1.17 -3.00 11.17
CA LEU A 155 1.29 -4.27 10.48
C LEU A 155 0.05 -5.14 10.69
N VAL A 156 -0.38 -5.86 9.66
CA VAL A 156 -1.46 -6.86 9.76
C VAL A 156 -0.97 -8.19 9.20
N ARG A 157 -1.12 -9.27 9.98
CA ARG A 157 -0.67 -10.59 9.57
C ARG A 157 -1.58 -11.22 8.52
N ILE A 158 -0.96 -11.71 7.45
CA ILE A 158 -1.63 -12.45 6.37
C ILE A 158 -1.03 -13.85 6.29
N ASN A 159 -1.88 -14.85 6.10
CA ASN A 159 -1.44 -16.24 5.92
C ASN A 159 -1.09 -16.57 4.46
N ASP A 160 -0.49 -17.73 4.23
CA ASP A 160 -0.08 -18.20 2.89
C ASP A 160 -1.27 -18.40 1.92
N SER A 161 -2.50 -18.38 2.42
CA SER A 161 -3.74 -18.45 1.63
C SER A 161 -4.33 -17.07 1.29
N LEU A 162 -3.62 -15.97 1.54
CA LEU A 162 -4.07 -14.59 1.32
C LEU A 162 -5.34 -14.24 2.12
N VAL A 163 -5.41 -14.72 3.37
CA VAL A 163 -6.47 -14.38 4.32
C VAL A 163 -5.87 -13.59 5.46
N LEU A 164 -6.57 -12.54 5.89
CA LEU A 164 -6.25 -11.80 7.11
C LEU A 164 -6.41 -12.73 8.31
N ASP A 165 -5.29 -13.15 8.89
CA ASP A 165 -5.24 -14.07 10.03
C ASP A 165 -4.66 -13.35 11.24
N ASP A 166 -5.28 -12.21 11.55
CA ASP A 166 -4.85 -11.31 12.61
C ASP A 166 -6.05 -10.83 13.42
N GLU A 167 -6.53 -11.70 14.31
CA GLU A 167 -7.68 -11.38 15.16
C GLU A 167 -7.43 -10.13 16.00
N GLU A 168 -6.19 -9.91 16.45
CA GLU A 168 -5.85 -8.73 17.23
C GLU A 168 -5.97 -7.45 16.42
N ALA A 169 -5.43 -7.42 15.21
CA ALA A 169 -5.57 -6.29 14.29
C ALA A 169 -7.04 -6.06 13.90
N LEU A 170 -7.78 -7.13 13.57
CA LEU A 170 -9.21 -7.06 13.23
C LEU A 170 -10.08 -6.55 14.38
N GLN A 171 -9.62 -6.69 15.63
CA GLN A 171 -10.27 -6.14 16.83
C GLN A 171 -9.72 -4.77 17.25
N SER A 172 -8.83 -4.18 16.45
CA SER A 172 -8.14 -2.92 16.73
C SER A 172 -8.38 -1.88 15.63
N ILE A 173 -7.92 -0.66 15.89
CA ILE A 173 -7.88 0.43 14.93
C ILE A 173 -6.49 1.06 14.95
N CYS A 174 -5.91 1.26 13.77
CA CYS A 174 -4.59 1.86 13.61
C CYS A 174 -4.71 3.38 13.68
N LEU A 175 -4.10 4.02 14.66
CA LEU A 175 -4.19 5.46 14.86
C LEU A 175 -2.79 6.09 14.93
N PRO A 176 -2.66 7.40 14.62
CA PRO A 176 -1.41 8.10 14.80
C PRO A 176 -1.05 8.16 16.29
N GLY A 177 0.14 7.67 16.62
CA GLY A 177 0.77 7.75 17.93
C GLY A 177 1.74 8.93 18.04
N ASN A 178 2.63 8.87 19.03
CA ASN A 178 3.65 9.89 19.24
C ASN A 178 4.80 9.75 18.22
N ALA A 179 5.49 10.87 17.94
CA ALA A 179 6.68 10.92 17.07
C ALA A 179 6.47 10.42 15.62
N GLY A 180 5.23 10.49 15.11
CA GLY A 180 4.92 10.17 13.70
C GLY A 180 4.80 8.67 13.39
N PHE A 181 4.71 7.82 14.41
CA PHE A 181 4.42 6.39 14.26
C PHE A 181 2.92 6.11 14.34
N CYS A 182 2.44 5.07 13.67
CA CYS A 182 1.08 4.58 13.79
C CYS A 182 1.04 3.27 14.59
N THR A 183 0.08 3.15 15.49
CA THR A 183 -0.02 2.03 16.43
C THR A 183 -1.44 1.47 16.48
N TRP A 184 -1.56 0.16 16.78
CA TRP A 184 -2.86 -0.47 17.01
C TRP A 184 -3.44 -0.06 18.36
N HIS A 185 -4.69 0.40 18.36
CA HIS A 185 -5.44 0.72 19.57
C HIS A 185 -6.67 -0.18 19.69
N LYS A 186 -6.88 -0.74 20.88
CA LYS A 186 -8.10 -1.46 21.27
C LYS A 186 -8.93 -0.55 22.17
N PHE A 187 -10.16 -0.22 21.77
CA PHE A 187 -11.09 0.49 22.66
C PHE A 187 -11.75 -0.51 23.61
N LEU A 188 -11.09 -0.75 24.75
CA LEU A 188 -11.66 -1.55 25.84
C LEU A 188 -12.91 -0.84 26.38
N LYS A 189 -14.00 -1.60 26.55
CA LYS A 189 -15.22 -1.14 27.21
C LYS A 189 -14.83 -0.73 28.63
N ARG A 190 -15.02 0.54 29.02
CA ARG A 190 -15.03 0.91 30.44
C ARG A 190 -16.22 0.19 31.09
N THR A 191 -15.97 -0.98 31.66
CA THR A 191 -16.92 -1.62 32.56
C THR A 191 -16.89 -0.81 33.86
N ILE A 192 -17.85 0.10 34.02
CA ILE A 192 -18.19 0.64 35.34
C ILE A 192 -19.02 -0.45 36.02
N SER A 193 -18.40 -1.21 36.93
CA SER A 193 -19.06 -1.88 38.08
C SER A 193 -18.09 -2.84 38.75
N GLY A 194 -17.87 -2.63 40.06
CA GLY A 194 -17.58 -3.71 41.00
C GLY A 194 -16.11 -3.94 41.31
N GLN A 195 -15.74 -3.63 42.56
CA GLN A 195 -14.68 -4.33 43.27
C GLN A 195 -14.83 -5.85 43.08
N ASP A 196 -13.81 -6.49 42.51
CA ASP A 196 -13.43 -7.84 42.89
C ASP A 196 -11.92 -8.00 42.65
N SER A 197 -11.19 -7.91 43.76
CA SER A 197 -9.78 -8.27 43.84
C SER A 197 -9.66 -9.80 43.75
N LEU A 198 -9.38 -10.31 42.54
CA LEU A 198 -8.89 -11.67 42.36
C LEU A 198 -7.37 -11.68 42.54
N VAL A 199 -6.96 -11.98 43.76
CA VAL A 199 -5.57 -12.32 44.11
C VAL A 199 -5.20 -13.63 43.43
N LEU A 200 -4.29 -13.58 42.46
CA LEU A 200 -3.59 -14.77 41.95
C LEU A 200 -2.72 -15.34 43.08
N ARG A 201 -3.17 -16.44 43.69
CA ARG A 201 -2.29 -17.34 44.46
C ARG A 201 -1.46 -18.15 43.47
N CYS A 202 -0.17 -17.86 43.37
CA CYS A 202 0.80 -18.81 42.86
C CYS A 202 1.10 -19.83 43.98
N GLU A 203 0.73 -21.10 43.78
CA GLU A 203 1.31 -22.18 44.56
C GLU A 203 2.70 -22.48 43.99
N SER A 204 3.71 -22.35 44.84
CA SER A 204 5.11 -22.63 44.50
C SER A 204 5.33 -24.13 44.36
N MET A 205 5.61 -24.62 43.14
CA MET A 205 6.26 -25.91 42.95
C MET A 205 7.78 -25.72 43.06
N SER A 206 8.40 -26.40 44.03
CA SER A 206 9.83 -26.44 44.24
C SER A 206 10.53 -27.16 43.07
N MET A 207 11.08 -26.39 42.12
CA MET A 207 12.14 -26.85 41.22
C MET A 207 13.50 -26.47 41.79
N SER A 208 14.43 -27.43 41.85
CA SER A 208 15.77 -27.25 42.41
C SER A 208 16.53 -26.11 41.71
N ALA A 209 17.10 -25.19 42.50
CA ALA A 209 17.82 -24.00 42.03
C ALA A 209 19.00 -24.31 41.07
N ALA A 210 19.51 -25.54 41.09
CA ALA A 210 20.55 -25.98 40.18
C ALA A 210 20.04 -26.13 38.73
N VAL A 211 18.78 -26.54 38.55
CA VAL A 211 18.18 -26.75 37.22
C VAL A 211 17.85 -25.42 36.55
N THR A 212 17.39 -24.43 37.32
CA THR A 212 17.11 -23.08 36.81
C THR A 212 18.39 -22.33 36.43
N LEU A 213 19.47 -22.46 37.22
CA LEU A 213 20.77 -21.87 36.89
C LEU A 213 21.42 -22.53 35.66
N ALA A 214 21.29 -23.84 35.50
CA ALA A 214 21.78 -24.55 34.33
C ALA A 214 21.02 -24.15 33.05
N LEU A 215 19.68 -24.08 33.11
CA LEU A 215 18.87 -23.64 31.98
C LEU A 215 19.16 -22.20 31.58
N LEU A 216 19.33 -21.28 32.55
CA LEU A 216 19.70 -19.89 32.27
C LEU A 216 21.09 -19.79 31.62
N PHE A 217 22.06 -20.61 32.05
CA PHE A 217 23.38 -20.66 31.43
C PHE A 217 23.31 -21.19 29.99
N PHE A 218 22.58 -22.29 29.75
CA PHE A 218 22.39 -22.82 28.40
C PHE A 218 21.62 -21.87 27.48
N LEU A 219 20.60 -21.15 27.99
CA LEU A 219 19.89 -20.10 27.26
C LEU A 219 20.79 -18.91 26.94
N SER A 220 21.68 -18.50 27.86
CA SER A 220 22.61 -17.39 27.64
C SER A 220 23.69 -17.71 26.59
N VAL A 221 24.12 -18.98 26.51
CA VAL A 221 25.07 -19.45 25.49
C VAL A 221 24.39 -19.66 24.14
N ALA A 222 23.11 -20.08 24.12
CA ALA A 222 22.35 -20.29 22.90
C ALA A 222 21.86 -18.98 22.23
N LEU A 223 21.72 -17.89 22.99
CA LEU A 223 21.27 -16.58 22.49
C LEU A 223 22.41 -15.67 21.98
N ASN A 224 23.63 -16.20 21.81
CA ASN A 224 24.76 -15.40 21.34
C ASN A 224 24.83 -15.26 19.80
N GLU A 225 23.75 -15.59 19.08
CA GLU A 225 23.57 -15.06 17.73
C GLU A 225 23.16 -13.59 17.87
N GLN A 226 24.07 -12.71 17.45
CA GLN A 226 23.74 -11.31 17.18
C GLN A 226 22.65 -11.30 16.10
N VAL A 227 21.38 -11.25 16.52
CA VAL A 227 20.26 -10.95 15.64
C VAL A 227 20.44 -9.48 15.27
N THR A 228 21.15 -9.24 14.17
CA THR A 228 21.12 -7.94 13.52
C THR A 228 19.72 -7.82 12.90
N GLU A 229 18.86 -7.03 13.53
CA GLU A 229 17.55 -6.69 12.99
C GLU A 229 17.78 -5.91 11.68
N GLY A 230 17.71 -6.61 10.55
CA GLY A 230 17.70 -5.98 9.24
C GLY A 230 16.36 -5.30 9.01
N CYS A 231 16.38 -4.04 8.60
CA CYS A 231 15.20 -3.38 8.08
C CYS A 231 14.97 -3.86 6.64
N THR A 232 13.79 -4.43 6.35
CA THR A 232 13.38 -4.77 4.99
C THR A 232 12.34 -3.76 4.52
N CYS A 233 12.63 -3.08 3.43
CA CYS A 233 11.72 -2.11 2.82
C CYS A 233 10.79 -2.82 1.83
N LEU A 234 9.52 -2.41 1.78
CA LEU A 234 8.63 -2.85 0.72
C LEU A 234 9.11 -2.24 -0.60
N PRO A 235 9.24 -3.03 -1.68
CA PRO A 235 9.78 -2.49 -2.92
C PRO A 235 8.69 -1.66 -3.61
N GLU A 236 9.00 -0.41 -3.92
CA GLU A 236 8.09 0.52 -4.58
C GLU A 236 8.65 0.94 -5.94
N HIS A 237 7.75 1.17 -6.90
CA HIS A 237 8.16 1.68 -8.20
C HIS A 237 8.84 3.07 -8.05
N PRO A 238 9.92 3.38 -8.78
CA PRO A 238 10.65 4.66 -8.62
C PRO A 238 9.78 5.92 -8.73
N GLN A 239 8.75 5.87 -9.58
CA GLN A 239 7.76 6.94 -9.68
C GLN A 239 6.92 7.10 -8.40
N GLN A 240 6.50 6.00 -7.78
CA GLN A 240 5.71 6.06 -6.54
C GLN A 240 6.58 6.67 -5.43
N GLN A 241 7.82 6.22 -5.29
CA GLN A 241 8.80 6.80 -4.35
C GLN A 241 8.99 8.31 -4.59
N PHE A 242 9.11 8.73 -5.86
CA PHE A 242 9.17 10.15 -6.22
C PHE A 242 7.92 10.92 -5.79
N CYS A 243 6.74 10.34 -5.99
CA CYS A 243 5.46 10.98 -5.67
C CYS A 243 5.19 11.05 -4.16
N GLU A 244 5.64 10.07 -3.38
CA GLU A 244 5.48 10.03 -1.93
C GLU A 244 6.53 10.85 -1.15
N SER A 245 7.70 11.11 -1.74
CA SER A 245 8.75 11.91 -1.09
C SER A 245 8.41 13.40 -1.08
N ASP A 246 8.74 14.17 -0.03
CA ASP A 246 8.53 15.63 -0.04
C ASP A 246 9.53 16.36 -0.95
N PHE A 247 10.74 15.82 -1.08
CA PHE A 247 11.78 16.34 -1.95
C PHE A 247 12.47 15.23 -2.73
N VAL A 248 12.97 15.57 -3.91
CA VAL A 248 13.80 14.69 -4.75
C VAL A 248 14.86 15.56 -5.40
N ILE A 249 16.12 15.31 -5.06
CA ILE A 249 17.27 16.12 -5.49
C ILE A 249 18.42 15.24 -5.93
N ARG A 250 19.23 15.74 -6.87
CA ARG A 250 20.61 15.29 -7.04
C ARG A 250 21.50 16.20 -6.22
N ALA A 251 22.28 15.63 -5.30
CA ALA A 251 23.18 16.40 -4.46
C ALA A 251 24.50 15.67 -4.24
N GLN A 252 25.55 16.45 -4.03
CA GLN A 252 26.86 15.95 -3.62
C GLN A 252 26.98 16.02 -2.10
N ILE A 253 27.43 14.93 -1.48
CA ILE A 253 27.74 14.89 -0.04
C ILE A 253 29.11 15.52 0.19
N ILE A 254 29.17 16.64 0.92
CA ILE A 254 30.41 17.38 1.16
C ILE A 254 31.11 16.85 2.41
N GLN A 255 30.44 16.92 3.56
CA GLN A 255 31.00 16.49 4.83
C GLN A 255 29.94 16.11 5.86
N LYS A 256 30.33 15.30 6.84
CA LYS A 256 29.51 14.95 8.01
C LYS A 256 29.63 16.08 9.04
N LEU A 257 28.48 16.54 9.54
CA LEU A 257 28.38 17.60 10.53
C LEU A 257 28.07 17.03 11.92
N PRO A 258 28.44 17.74 13.01
CA PRO A 258 27.94 17.43 14.34
C PRO A 258 26.41 17.59 14.35
N SER A 259 25.70 16.52 14.72
CA SER A 259 24.24 16.54 14.75
C SER A 259 23.72 17.14 16.05
N ILE A 260 22.72 18.01 15.92
CA ILE A 260 21.94 18.55 17.05
C ILE A 260 20.93 17.49 17.55
N HIS A 261 20.60 16.49 16.72
CA HIS A 261 19.61 15.47 17.00
C HIS A 261 20.29 14.16 17.45
N PRO A 262 20.00 13.62 18.65
CA PRO A 262 20.73 12.50 19.24
C PRO A 262 20.73 11.22 18.40
N LEU A 263 19.68 10.99 17.62
CA LEU A 263 19.48 9.77 16.82
C LEU A 263 19.76 9.95 15.33
N LEU A 264 20.13 11.16 14.88
CA LEU A 264 20.38 11.44 13.46
C LEU A 264 21.83 11.85 13.23
N THR A 265 22.35 11.54 12.06
CA THR A 265 23.60 12.08 11.54
C THR A 265 23.29 13.16 10.52
N ALA A 266 23.95 14.32 10.63
CA ALA A 266 23.80 15.43 9.70
C ALA A 266 24.90 15.43 8.63
N TYR A 267 24.53 15.76 7.40
CA TYR A 267 25.45 15.89 6.27
C TYR A 267 25.22 17.22 5.58
N GLU A 268 26.32 17.96 5.35
CA GLU A 268 26.31 19.11 4.46
C GLU A 268 26.29 18.63 3.01
N ILE A 269 25.37 19.18 2.23
CA ILE A 269 25.17 18.80 0.84
C ILE A 269 25.24 20.01 -0.09
N GLN A 270 25.77 19.79 -1.29
CA GLN A 270 25.65 20.71 -2.40
C GLN A 270 24.58 20.21 -3.36
N THR A 271 23.42 20.88 -3.38
CA THR A 271 22.35 20.54 -4.33
C THR A 271 22.79 20.89 -5.76
N ILE A 272 22.82 19.90 -6.65
CA ILE A 272 23.16 20.05 -8.06
C ILE A 272 21.89 20.28 -8.89
N GLN A 273 20.87 19.45 -8.67
CA GLN A 273 19.61 19.52 -9.41
C GLN A 273 18.43 19.22 -8.50
N ARG A 274 17.31 19.93 -8.72
CA ARG A 274 16.05 19.73 -8.01
C ARG A 274 15.03 19.14 -8.97
N PHE A 275 14.45 17.99 -8.61
CA PHE A 275 13.38 17.36 -9.38
C PHE A 275 12.02 17.56 -8.72
N LYS A 276 11.99 17.61 -7.39
CA LYS A 276 10.81 17.93 -6.57
C LYS A 276 11.26 18.83 -5.43
N LEU A 277 10.48 19.89 -5.17
CA LEU A 277 10.74 21.03 -4.26
C LEU A 277 11.47 22.23 -4.93
N SER A 278 11.00 23.45 -4.65
CA SER A 278 11.60 24.71 -5.12
C SER A 278 12.63 25.31 -4.16
N LYS A 279 12.52 25.02 -2.86
CA LYS A 279 13.45 25.50 -1.82
C LYS A 279 14.75 24.70 -1.83
N GLY A 280 15.86 25.37 -1.53
CA GLY A 280 17.18 24.73 -1.41
C GLY A 280 17.32 23.97 -0.09
N ILE A 281 17.91 22.77 -0.15
CA ILE A 281 18.30 21.98 1.02
C ILE A 281 19.82 22.04 1.11
N GLN A 282 20.33 22.46 2.27
CA GLN A 282 21.78 22.57 2.54
C GLN A 282 22.29 21.45 3.44
N VAL A 283 21.41 20.92 4.30
CA VAL A 283 21.72 19.87 5.26
C VAL A 283 20.68 18.78 5.15
N ILE A 284 21.15 17.53 5.14
CA ILE A 284 20.29 16.35 5.17
C ILE A 284 20.63 15.49 6.38
N TYR A 285 19.62 14.84 6.94
CA TYR A 285 19.76 13.99 8.12
C TYR A 285 19.47 12.53 7.78
N THR A 286 20.27 11.61 8.30
CA THR A 286 20.05 10.16 8.20
C THR A 286 20.00 9.52 9.57
N PRO A 287 19.33 8.37 9.75
CA PRO A 287 19.43 7.58 10.97
C PRO A 287 20.87 7.14 11.26
N HIS A 288 21.23 7.00 12.54
CA HIS A 288 22.51 6.39 12.91
C HIS A 288 22.65 4.99 12.29
N GLY A 289 23.85 4.68 11.78
CA GLY A 289 24.14 3.44 11.05
C GLY A 289 24.02 3.59 9.53
N MET A 290 23.27 4.57 9.03
CA MET A 290 23.22 4.92 7.61
C MET A 290 24.26 5.99 7.29
N ASN A 291 25.45 5.57 6.88
CA ASN A 291 26.54 6.48 6.53
C ASN A 291 26.59 6.76 5.03
N LEU A 292 26.53 8.04 4.66
CA LEU A 292 26.77 8.49 3.29
C LEU A 292 28.24 8.87 3.11
N ASN A 293 28.84 8.39 2.01
CA ASN A 293 30.20 8.75 1.62
C ASN A 293 30.19 10.01 0.75
N ASN A 294 31.36 10.61 0.54
CA ASN A 294 31.51 11.70 -0.43
C ASN A 294 31.20 11.17 -1.84
N GLY A 295 30.30 11.84 -2.54
CA GLY A 295 29.86 11.48 -3.88
C GLY A 295 28.55 12.15 -4.28
N ASP A 296 28.17 11.97 -5.53
CA ASP A 296 26.90 12.42 -6.10
C ASP A 296 25.82 11.37 -5.85
N TYR A 297 24.68 11.78 -5.32
CA TYR A 297 23.55 10.92 -5.04
C TYR A 297 22.25 11.50 -5.58
N LEU A 298 21.35 10.62 -5.99
CA LEU A 298 19.92 10.89 -6.00
C LEU A 298 19.39 10.64 -4.59
N LEU A 299 18.76 11.66 -4.02
CA LEU A 299 18.20 11.64 -2.67
C LEU A 299 16.71 11.99 -2.77
N SER A 300 15.87 11.06 -2.34
CA SER A 300 14.46 11.30 -2.03
C SER A 300 14.25 11.23 -0.52
N GLY A 301 13.31 11.99 0.02
CA GLY A 301 13.06 11.98 1.46
C GLY A 301 11.91 12.88 1.87
N HIS A 302 11.77 13.09 3.18
CA HIS A 302 10.67 13.83 3.78
C HIS A 302 11.17 14.89 4.76
N PHE A 303 10.31 15.87 5.07
CA PHE A 303 10.59 16.83 6.14
C PHE A 303 10.03 16.31 7.46
N SER A 304 10.88 16.26 8.49
CA SER A 304 10.48 16.00 9.88
C SER A 304 10.92 17.19 10.72
N ASP A 305 10.01 17.82 11.46
CA ASP A 305 10.31 18.98 12.33
C ASP A 305 11.10 20.11 11.62
N GLY A 306 10.82 20.31 10.33
CA GLY A 306 11.46 21.35 9.51
C GLY A 306 12.85 20.98 8.98
N VAL A 307 13.37 19.78 9.27
CA VAL A 307 14.63 19.28 8.71
C VAL A 307 14.40 18.22 7.63
N ALA A 308 15.27 18.19 6.61
CA ALA A 308 15.21 17.20 5.54
C ALA A 308 15.82 15.88 6.02
N VAL A 309 15.03 14.81 6.04
CA VAL A 309 15.44 13.49 6.52
C VAL A 309 15.33 12.46 5.39
N VAL A 310 16.30 11.57 5.36
CA VAL A 310 16.36 10.42 4.45
C VAL A 310 16.66 9.16 5.25
N ASN A 311 15.80 8.17 5.12
CA ASN A 311 15.84 6.90 5.84
C ASN A 311 16.29 5.74 4.95
N LEU A 312 16.41 4.55 5.54
CA LEU A 312 16.85 3.32 4.87
C LEU A 312 15.95 2.88 3.70
N CYS A 313 14.67 3.25 3.72
CA CYS A 313 13.71 2.91 2.67
C CYS A 313 13.48 4.03 1.65
N ASP A 314 14.06 5.21 1.91
CA ASP A 314 14.02 6.29 0.95
C ASP A 314 15.03 6.00 -0.17
N ARG A 315 14.83 6.63 -1.34
CA ARG A 315 15.71 6.40 -2.48
C ARG A 315 17.02 7.17 -2.29
N VAL A 316 18.06 6.44 -1.89
CA VAL A 316 19.44 6.91 -1.75
C VAL A 316 20.34 6.09 -2.66
N GLU A 317 20.63 6.65 -3.82
CA GLU A 317 21.37 5.92 -4.85
C GLU A 317 22.51 6.78 -5.40
N PRO A 318 23.74 6.25 -5.49
CA PRO A 318 24.82 6.94 -6.19
C PRO A 318 24.37 7.30 -7.60
N TRP A 319 24.60 8.54 -8.02
CA TRP A 319 24.10 9.06 -9.29
C TRP A 319 24.52 8.19 -10.49
N ASN A 320 25.76 7.71 -10.47
CA ASN A 320 26.33 6.87 -11.55
C ASN A 320 25.76 5.45 -11.60
N ASN A 321 25.00 5.01 -10.59
CA ASN A 321 24.37 3.69 -10.57
C ASN A 321 22.95 3.71 -11.15
N LEU A 322 22.36 4.89 -11.35
CA LEU A 322 21.03 5.01 -11.94
C LEU A 322 20.99 4.46 -13.35
N SER A 323 19.92 3.75 -13.69
CA SER A 323 19.70 3.33 -15.06
C SER A 323 19.41 4.54 -15.96
N SER A 324 19.87 4.49 -17.21
CA SER A 324 19.61 5.56 -18.19
C SER A 324 18.12 5.83 -18.42
N VAL A 325 17.28 4.84 -18.15
CA VAL A 325 15.82 4.94 -18.22
C VAL A 325 15.27 5.70 -17.01
N GLN A 326 15.70 5.35 -15.81
CA GLN A 326 15.30 6.05 -14.58
C GLN A 326 15.72 7.51 -14.61
N GLU A 327 16.98 7.80 -14.96
CA GLU A 327 17.51 9.17 -15.07
C GLU A 327 16.63 10.03 -15.99
N ARG A 328 16.19 9.44 -17.11
CA ARG A 328 15.38 10.11 -18.12
C ARG A 328 13.94 10.39 -17.64
N TYR A 329 13.36 9.54 -16.80
CA TYR A 329 12.01 9.74 -16.26
C TYR A 329 11.96 10.63 -15.01
N LEU A 330 13.08 10.90 -14.32
CA LEU A 330 13.09 11.72 -13.09
C LEU A 330 12.38 13.08 -13.25
N ASN A 331 12.52 13.74 -14.41
CA ASN A 331 11.87 15.02 -14.69
C ASN A 331 10.40 14.90 -15.16
N LEU A 332 9.92 13.68 -15.35
CA LEU A 332 8.58 13.37 -15.86
C LEU A 332 7.69 12.71 -14.80
N TYR A 333 8.27 12.12 -13.75
CA TYR A 333 7.50 11.41 -12.71
C TYR A 333 6.39 12.25 -12.08
N TRP A 334 6.59 13.57 -11.96
CA TRP A 334 5.56 14.47 -11.45
C TRP A 334 4.26 14.43 -12.25
N MET A 335 4.31 14.17 -13.56
CA MET A 335 3.14 14.12 -14.44
C MET A 335 2.20 12.97 -14.08
N GLY A 336 2.73 11.92 -13.48
CA GLY A 336 1.98 10.73 -13.11
C GLY A 336 1.65 10.62 -11.62
N CYS A 337 1.95 11.63 -10.79
CA CYS A 337 1.63 11.55 -9.36
C CYS A 337 0.13 11.57 -9.04
N GLY A 338 -0.72 11.89 -10.02
CA GLY A 338 -2.17 11.68 -9.93
C GLY A 338 -2.60 10.22 -10.06
N CYS A 339 -1.69 9.33 -10.45
CA CYS A 339 -1.94 7.91 -10.63
C CYS A 339 -1.33 7.11 -9.47
N LYS A 340 -2.13 6.25 -8.83
CA LYS A 340 -1.62 5.28 -7.85
C LYS A 340 -0.90 4.17 -8.60
N ILE A 341 0.26 3.73 -8.11
CA ILE A 341 0.92 2.50 -8.58
C ILE A 341 0.75 1.47 -7.47
N SER A 342 0.30 0.26 -7.81
CA SER A 342 0.05 -0.79 -6.82
C SER A 342 0.73 -2.08 -7.19
N PRO A 343 1.32 -2.79 -6.22
CA PRO A 343 1.89 -4.10 -6.45
C PRO A 343 0.78 -5.10 -6.80
N CYS A 344 1.10 -6.04 -7.68
CA CYS A 344 0.24 -7.15 -8.03
C CYS A 344 1.04 -8.46 -8.04
N PHE A 345 0.36 -9.57 -7.78
CA PHE A 345 0.93 -10.91 -7.67
C PHE A 345 0.22 -11.90 -8.61
N GLY A 346 0.98 -12.67 -9.38
CA GLY A 346 0.45 -13.71 -10.26
C GLY A 346 -0.69 -13.23 -11.17
N LYS A 347 -1.84 -13.92 -11.13
CA LYS A 347 -3.00 -13.62 -11.99
C LYS A 347 -3.68 -12.28 -11.69
N SER A 348 -3.44 -11.67 -10.52
CA SER A 348 -4.02 -10.36 -10.17
C SER A 348 -3.48 -9.22 -11.04
N CYS A 349 -2.29 -9.40 -11.64
CA CYS A 349 -1.71 -8.45 -12.58
C CYS A 349 -2.43 -8.40 -13.94
N LEU A 350 -3.35 -9.34 -14.24
CA LEU A 350 -4.06 -9.39 -15.52
C LEU A 350 -5.33 -8.52 -15.55
N ILE A 351 -5.69 -7.89 -14.42
CA ILE A 351 -6.89 -7.06 -14.25
C ILE A 351 -6.55 -5.57 -14.42
N GLU A 352 -5.71 -5.23 -15.41
CA GLU A 352 -5.23 -3.85 -15.65
C GLU A 352 -6.35 -2.90 -16.12
N ILE A 353 -7.40 -3.43 -16.74
CA ILE A 353 -8.35 -2.65 -17.56
C ILE A 353 -9.40 -1.88 -16.72
N LEU A 354 -9.57 -2.18 -15.43
CA LEU A 354 -10.71 -1.68 -14.64
C LEU A 354 -10.35 -0.76 -13.45
N GLN A 355 -9.08 -0.37 -13.28
CA GLN A 355 -8.65 0.36 -12.08
C GLN A 355 -7.99 1.70 -12.45
N LYS A 356 -8.22 2.75 -11.64
CA LYS A 356 -7.55 4.07 -11.77
C LYS A 356 -6.10 4.04 -11.26
N LYS A 357 -5.40 2.92 -11.45
CA LYS A 357 -4.04 2.67 -10.93
C LYS A 357 -3.26 1.78 -11.88
N CYS A 358 -1.95 1.99 -11.97
CA CYS A 358 -1.07 1.09 -12.69
C CYS A 358 -0.64 -0.06 -11.77
N LEU A 359 -0.58 -1.28 -12.32
CA LEU A 359 -0.13 -2.45 -11.59
C LEU A 359 1.36 -2.70 -11.88
N VAL A 360 2.11 -3.12 -10.87
CA VAL A 360 3.51 -3.52 -11.01
C VAL A 360 3.71 -4.91 -10.41
N ARG A 361 4.30 -5.83 -11.19
CA ARG A 361 4.51 -7.21 -10.74
C ARG A 361 5.60 -7.30 -9.68
N ILE A 362 5.28 -8.00 -8.60
CA ILE A 362 6.23 -8.38 -7.55
C ILE A 362 6.32 -9.91 -7.50
N ASN A 363 7.52 -10.44 -7.30
CA ASN A 363 7.73 -11.88 -7.12
C ASN A 363 7.52 -12.33 -5.66
N ASP A 364 7.51 -13.65 -5.43
CA ASP A 364 7.29 -14.25 -4.11
C ASP A 364 8.37 -13.85 -3.07
N SER A 365 9.51 -13.30 -3.52
CA SER A 365 10.61 -12.80 -2.68
C SER A 365 10.51 -11.30 -2.38
N LEU A 366 9.39 -10.64 -2.69
CA LEU A 366 9.20 -9.19 -2.51
C LEU A 366 10.25 -8.35 -3.25
N VAL A 367 10.52 -8.72 -4.50
CA VAL A 367 11.35 -7.94 -5.43
C VAL A 367 10.49 -7.50 -6.61
N LEU A 368 10.67 -6.26 -7.07
CA LEU A 368 10.06 -5.77 -8.31
C LEU A 368 10.62 -6.59 -9.47
N ASP A 369 9.76 -7.42 -10.07
CA ASP A 369 10.09 -8.33 -11.17
C ASP A 369 9.25 -7.97 -12.40
N ASP A 370 9.29 -6.68 -12.73
CA ASP A 370 8.52 -6.09 -13.80
C ASP A 370 9.40 -5.14 -14.61
N GLU A 371 10.22 -5.73 -15.49
CA GLU A 371 11.12 -4.96 -16.36
C GLU A 371 10.35 -3.97 -17.23
N GLU A 372 9.14 -4.33 -17.67
CA GLU A 372 8.30 -3.46 -18.48
C GLU A 372 7.81 -2.24 -17.69
N ALA A 373 7.33 -2.43 -16.46
CA ALA A 373 6.95 -1.33 -15.60
C ALA A 373 8.15 -0.45 -15.23
N LEU A 374 9.30 -1.06 -14.88
CA LEU A 374 10.55 -0.34 -14.56
C LEU A 374 11.10 0.48 -15.74
N GLN A 375 10.77 0.09 -16.98
CA GLN A 375 11.10 0.83 -18.19
C GLN A 375 10.01 1.82 -18.63
N SER A 376 8.95 1.97 -17.85
CA SER A 376 7.77 2.78 -18.18
C SER A 376 7.47 3.82 -17.11
N ILE A 377 6.54 4.73 -17.42
CA ILE A 377 5.97 5.70 -16.49
C ILE A 377 4.45 5.58 -16.53
N CYS A 378 3.83 5.55 -15.35
CA CYS A 378 2.38 5.50 -15.20
C CYS A 378 1.81 6.91 -15.35
N LEU A 379 1.00 7.16 -16.39
CA LEU A 379 0.43 8.48 -16.66
C LEU A 379 -1.10 8.39 -16.74
N PRO A 380 -1.81 9.50 -16.47
CA PRO A 380 -3.24 9.55 -16.69
C PRO A 380 -3.57 9.40 -18.18
N GLY A 381 -4.42 8.42 -18.49
CA GLY A 381 -4.99 8.18 -19.81
C GLY A 381 -6.36 8.85 -19.99
N ASN A 382 -7.06 8.47 -21.06
CA ASN A 382 -8.42 8.92 -21.33
C ASN A 382 -9.41 8.28 -20.34
N ALA A 383 -10.51 8.97 -20.02
CA ALA A 383 -11.56 8.50 -19.11
C ALA A 383 -11.14 8.25 -17.64
N GLY A 384 -10.03 8.85 -17.19
CA GLY A 384 -9.61 8.81 -15.78
C GLY A 384 -8.89 7.53 -15.33
N PHE A 385 -8.53 6.66 -16.27
CA PHE A 385 -7.66 5.49 -16.02
C PHE A 385 -6.18 5.89 -16.07
N CYS A 386 -5.33 5.08 -15.43
CA CYS A 386 -3.89 5.28 -15.45
C CYS A 386 -3.23 4.14 -16.21
N THR A 387 -2.30 4.46 -17.11
CA THR A 387 -1.69 3.48 -18.03
C THR A 387 -0.18 3.63 -18.05
N TRP A 388 0.53 2.52 -18.28
CA TRP A 388 1.97 2.52 -18.49
C TRP A 388 2.31 3.08 -19.88
N HIS A 389 3.24 4.02 -19.93
CA HIS A 389 3.78 4.58 -21.18
C HIS A 389 5.29 4.40 -21.22
N LYS A 390 5.79 3.93 -22.36
CA LYS A 390 7.23 3.90 -22.64
C LYS A 390 7.69 5.26 -23.15
N PHE A 391 8.96 5.58 -22.94
CA PHE A 391 9.51 6.89 -23.28
C PHE A 391 9.38 7.25 -24.77
N VAL A 392 9.43 6.25 -25.64
CA VAL A 392 9.30 6.43 -27.09
C VAL A 392 7.90 6.93 -27.46
N ASP A 393 6.86 6.47 -26.76
CA ASP A 393 5.45 6.81 -27.01
C ASP A 393 5.13 8.24 -26.54
N ILE A 394 5.79 8.70 -25.48
CA ILE A 394 5.63 10.07 -24.94
C ILE A 394 6.08 11.13 -25.97
N LYS A 395 7.10 10.82 -26.77
CA LYS A 395 7.61 11.74 -27.82
C LYS A 395 6.71 11.83 -29.06
N GLN A 396 5.87 10.82 -29.30
CA GLN A 396 5.04 10.72 -30.51
C GLN A 396 3.61 11.26 -30.31
N ASN A 397 3.22 11.60 -29.08
CA ASN A 397 1.87 12.06 -28.76
C ASN A 397 1.74 13.59 -28.99
N PRO A 398 0.82 14.10 -29.85
CA PRO A 398 0.67 15.54 -30.14
C PRO A 398 0.23 16.41 -28.95
N ALA A 399 -0.24 15.78 -27.86
CA ALA A 399 -0.54 16.44 -26.58
C ALA A 399 0.73 16.84 -25.79
N SER A 400 1.93 16.47 -26.28
CA SER A 400 3.23 16.83 -25.74
C SER A 400 3.68 18.28 -26.05
N SER A 401 2.79 19.12 -26.58
CA SER A 401 3.06 20.56 -26.82
C SER A 401 3.37 21.36 -25.54
N LEU A 402 3.18 20.78 -24.34
CA LEU A 402 3.68 21.34 -23.08
C LEU A 402 5.20 21.22 -22.90
N LEU A 403 5.91 20.36 -23.66
CA LEU A 403 7.36 20.22 -23.58
C LEU A 403 8.15 21.38 -24.24
N ASN A 404 7.52 22.22 -25.05
CA ASN A 404 8.18 23.33 -25.77
C ASN A 404 7.80 24.73 -25.29
N GLY A 405 6.94 24.84 -24.27
CA GLY A 405 6.49 26.12 -23.69
C GLY A 405 7.30 26.58 -22.48
N GLN A 406 7.57 25.70 -21.51
CA GLN A 406 8.15 26.12 -20.21
C GLN A 406 9.69 26.23 -20.17
N LYS A 407 10.39 25.87 -21.26
CA LYS A 407 11.83 26.12 -21.38
C LYS A 407 12.17 27.54 -21.84
N ARG A 408 11.19 28.38 -22.19
CA ARG A 408 11.41 29.78 -22.61
C ARG A 408 11.01 30.84 -21.59
N ASP A 409 10.13 30.50 -20.64
CA ASP A 409 9.67 31.49 -19.64
C ASP A 409 10.53 31.55 -18.37
N GLY A 410 11.50 30.64 -18.20
CA GLY A 410 12.45 30.63 -17.08
C GLY A 410 13.79 31.33 -17.33
N GLU A 411 14.08 31.73 -18.58
CA GLU A 411 15.38 32.31 -18.98
C GLU A 411 15.30 33.78 -19.45
N GLN A 412 14.12 34.42 -19.37
CA GLN A 412 13.93 35.82 -19.81
C GLN A 412 13.46 36.82 -18.74
N GLN A 413 13.40 36.45 -17.46
CA GLN A 413 13.08 37.41 -16.37
C GLN A 413 14.26 37.71 -15.42
N ALA A 414 15.51 37.46 -15.85
CA ALA A 414 16.72 37.82 -15.11
C ALA A 414 17.55 38.94 -15.77
N VAL A 415 16.90 39.81 -16.55
CA VAL A 415 17.46 41.11 -16.99
C VAL A 415 16.32 42.13 -16.91
N GLU A 416 16.53 43.20 -16.14
CA GLU A 416 15.60 44.31 -15.79
C GLU A 416 14.62 44.08 -14.62
N ARG A 417 15.13 44.11 -13.38
CA ARG A 417 15.00 45.25 -12.43
C ARG A 417 15.49 44.89 -11.03
#